data_AF-A0A9X2JJG0-F1
#
_entry.id   AF-A0A9X2JJG0-F1
#
_cell.length_a   1.000
_cell.length_b   1.000
_cell.length_c   1.000
_cell.angle_alpha   90.00
_cell.angle_beta   90.00
_cell.angle_gamma   90.00
#
_symmetry.space_group_name_H-M   'P 1'
#
loop_
_entity.id
_entity.type
_entity.pdbx_description
1 polymer ?
#
loop_
_entity_poly.entity_id
_entity_poly.type
_entity_poly.pdbx_seq_one_letter_code
_entity_poly.pdbx_strand_id
1 'polypeptide(L)'
;MQNVTQTATEVIDIWPYVQVVPLDDLLGNAIHDQFIEKVYRDASNRYDHVLVMTRTKNVFLVIVVDLEAKAIFGHHLLDLNEKYGLPPNP
;
A
#
# COMPACT_ATOMS: atom_id res chain seq x y z
N MET A 1 -10.85 6.75 -8.72
CA MET A 1 -10.58 6.32 -7.32
C MET A 1 -10.83 7.51 -6.41
N GLN A 2 -11.36 7.27 -5.21
CA GLN A 2 -11.64 8.29 -4.21
C GLN A 2 -10.67 8.14 -3.04
N ASN A 3 -10.14 9.26 -2.52
CA ASN A 3 -9.40 9.22 -1.27
C ASN A 3 -10.38 9.01 -0.11
N VAL A 4 -10.18 7.93 0.65
CA VAL A 4 -11.01 7.55 1.80
C VAL A 4 -10.18 7.43 3.07
N THR A 5 -8.95 7.98 3.13
CA THR A 5 -8.04 7.80 4.28
C THR A 5 -8.69 8.08 5.64
N GLN A 6 -9.59 9.07 5.72
CA GLN A 6 -10.25 9.45 6.97
C GLN A 6 -11.56 8.70 7.24
N THR A 7 -12.11 8.01 6.24
CA THR A 7 -13.44 7.38 6.30
C THR A 7 -13.41 5.88 6.01
N ALA A 8 -12.24 5.34 5.68
CA ALA A 8 -12.04 3.92 5.45
C ALA A 8 -12.39 3.15 6.71
N THR A 9 -13.18 2.09 6.54
CA THR A 9 -13.48 1.14 7.61
C THR A 9 -12.45 0.03 7.56
N GLU A 10 -11.81 -0.24 8.69
CA GLU A 10 -10.88 -1.36 8.82
C GLU A 10 -11.69 -2.67 8.87
N VAL A 11 -11.78 -3.37 7.73
CA VAL A 11 -12.49 -4.65 7.63
C VAL A 11 -11.59 -5.85 7.91
N ILE A 12 -10.26 -5.66 7.86
CA ILE A 12 -9.23 -6.67 8.10
C ILE A 12 -7.94 -5.99 8.57
N ASP A 13 -7.22 -6.65 9.49
CA ASP A 13 -5.86 -6.26 9.87
C ASP A 13 -4.87 -6.66 8.77
N ILE A 14 -4.23 -5.67 8.15
CA ILE A 14 -3.26 -5.89 7.07
C ILE A 14 -1.84 -6.20 7.57
N TRP A 15 -1.52 -5.90 8.84
CA TRP A 15 -0.15 -5.94 9.32
C TRP A 15 0.48 -7.34 9.31
N PRO A 16 -0.23 -8.42 9.68
CA PRO A 16 0.31 -9.78 9.55
C PRO A 16 0.72 -10.13 8.12
N TYR A 17 -0.01 -9.62 7.12
CA TYR A 17 0.32 -9.83 5.72
C TYR A 17 1.53 -8.98 5.30
N VAL A 18 1.56 -7.70 5.69
CA VAL A 18 2.68 -6.79 5.41
C VAL A 18 4.00 -7.36 5.96
N GLN A 19 3.97 -7.98 7.14
CA GLN A 19 5.16 -8.57 7.78
C GLN A 19 5.76 -9.76 7.03
N VAL A 20 4.99 -10.43 6.18
CA VAL A 20 5.43 -11.63 5.44
C VAL A 20 5.61 -11.38 3.94
N VAL A 21 5.49 -10.12 3.48
CA VAL A 21 5.78 -9.77 2.08
C VAL A 21 7.25 -10.08 1.77
N PRO A 22 7.54 -10.85 0.70
CA PRO A 22 8.90 -11.18 0.32
C PRO A 22 9.76 -9.94 0.07
N LEU A 23 11.03 -9.98 0.47
CA LEU A 23 11.97 -8.88 0.25
C LEU A 23 12.19 -8.59 -1.25
N ASP A 24 12.11 -9.63 -2.09
CA ASP A 24 12.22 -9.51 -3.55
C ASP A 24 11.06 -8.68 -4.11
N ASP A 25 9.85 -8.83 -3.57
CA ASP A 25 8.67 -8.02 -3.97
C ASP A 25 8.80 -6.56 -3.49
N LEU A 26 9.64 -6.30 -2.48
CA LEU A 26 9.96 -4.95 -1.99
C LEU A 26 11.14 -4.29 -2.72
N LEU A 27 11.83 -5.02 -3.60
CA LEU A 27 13.05 -4.56 -4.29
C LEU A 27 14.09 -3.97 -3.32
N GLY A 28 14.20 -4.55 -2.11
CA GLY A 28 15.11 -4.09 -1.06
C GLY A 28 14.65 -2.86 -0.26
N ASN A 29 13.45 -2.32 -0.52
CA ASN A 29 12.90 -1.21 0.27
C ASN A 29 12.40 -1.71 1.63
N ALA A 30 12.81 -1.05 2.70
CA ALA A 30 12.32 -1.34 4.05
C ALA A 30 10.97 -0.66 4.30
N ILE A 31 10.01 -1.37 4.89
CA ILE A 31 8.72 -0.80 5.31
C ILE A 31 8.93 0.18 6.47
N HIS A 32 8.16 1.26 6.48
CA HIS A 32 7.98 2.10 7.65
C HIS A 32 6.86 1.51 8.50
N ASP A 33 7.23 0.86 9.60
CA ASP A 33 6.30 0.12 10.44
C ASP A 33 5.09 0.95 10.85
N GLN A 34 3.91 0.33 10.75
CA GLN A 34 2.62 0.85 11.19
C GLN A 34 2.22 2.21 10.60
N PHE A 35 2.75 2.59 9.43
CA PHE A 35 2.45 3.87 8.80
C PHE A 35 1.69 3.71 7.47
N ILE A 36 0.40 4.06 7.49
CA ILE A 36 -0.45 4.18 6.30
C ILE A 36 -0.45 5.63 5.84
N GLU A 37 0.00 5.88 4.61
CA GLU A 37 0.04 7.21 4.01
C GLU A 37 -1.35 7.61 3.49
N LYS A 38 -1.97 6.76 2.67
CA LYS A 38 -3.31 6.99 2.10
C LYS A 38 -4.08 5.70 1.88
N VAL A 39 -5.40 5.81 1.83
CA VAL A 39 -6.29 4.74 1.35
C VAL A 39 -7.11 5.29 0.20
N TYR A 40 -7.12 4.58 -0.92
CA TYR A 40 -7.93 4.89 -2.09
C TYR A 40 -8.95 3.80 -2.36
N ARG A 41 -10.22 4.18 -2.46
CA ARG A 41 -11.29 3.28 -2.86
C ARG A 41 -11.50 3.34 -4.36
N ASP A 42 -11.67 2.18 -4.97
CA ASP A 42 -11.99 2.06 -6.38
C ASP A 42 -13.43 2.55 -6.69
N ALA A 43 -13.76 2.74 -7.97
CA ALA A 43 -15.07 3.28 -8.35
C ALA A 43 -16.24 2.31 -8.11
N SER A 44 -15.96 1.00 -7.99
CA SER A 44 -16.98 -0.01 -7.68
C SER A 44 -17.25 -0.14 -6.18
N ASN A 45 -16.50 0.56 -5.32
CA ASN A 45 -16.52 0.43 -3.85
C ASN A 45 -16.18 -0.97 -3.34
N ARG A 46 -15.44 -1.76 -4.13
CA ARG A 46 -15.07 -3.13 -3.77
C ARG A 46 -13.66 -3.22 -3.23
N TYR A 47 -12.74 -2.40 -3.75
CA TYR A 47 -11.32 -2.50 -3.40
C TYR A 47 -10.82 -1.24 -2.71
N ASP A 48 -10.19 -1.45 -1.56
CA ASP A 48 -9.35 -0.43 -0.92
C ASP A 48 -7.89 -0.70 -1.25
N HIS A 49 -7.21 0.32 -1.78
CA HIS A 49 -5.78 0.34 -2.03
C HIS A 49 -5.13 1.12 -0.89
N VAL A 50 -4.54 0.39 0.05
CA VAL A 50 -3.90 0.93 1.24
C VAL A 50 -2.41 1.14 0.95
N LEU A 51 -1.97 2.41 0.95
CA LEU A 51 -0.57 2.77 0.72
C LEU A 51 0.17 2.73 2.06
N VAL A 52 0.96 1.67 2.25
CA VAL A 52 1.90 1.55 3.37
C VAL A 52 3.21 2.22 2.97
N MET A 53 3.72 3.11 3.82
CA MET A 53 4.93 3.87 3.53
C MET A 53 6.16 2.98 3.65
N THR A 54 7.11 3.13 2.72
CA THR A 54 8.46 2.58 2.88
C THR A 54 9.39 3.65 3.45
N ARG A 55 10.61 3.27 3.85
CA ARG A 55 11.65 4.22 4.25
C ARG A 55 12.22 5.00 3.06
N THR A 56 11.93 4.58 1.83
CA THR A 56 12.32 5.27 0.61
C THR A 56 11.22 6.23 0.19
N LYS A 57 11.55 7.51 0.06
CA LYS A 57 10.59 8.54 -0.34
C LYS A 57 9.95 8.20 -1.69
N ASN A 58 8.64 8.41 -1.81
CA ASN A 58 7.84 8.14 -3.00
C ASN A 58 7.75 6.66 -3.42
N VAL A 59 8.20 5.73 -2.56
CA VAL A 59 8.03 4.29 -2.74
C VAL A 59 7.05 3.79 -1.69
N PHE A 60 6.00 3.10 -2.13
CA PHE A 60 4.91 2.63 -1.27
C PHE A 60 4.63 1.15 -1.53
N LEU A 61 4.40 0.38 -0.47
CA LEU A 61 3.77 -0.93 -0.60
C LEU A 61 2.25 -0.72 -0.62
N VAL A 62 1.62 -1.03 -1.74
CA VAL A 62 0.16 -0.96 -1.88
C VAL A 62 -0.41 -2.32 -1.52
N ILE A 63 -1.23 -2.38 -0.47
CA ILE A 63 -2.04 -3.55 -0.13
C ILE A 63 -3.43 -3.36 -0.74
N VAL A 64 -3.89 -4.36 -1.50
CA VAL A 64 -5.23 -4.35 -2.10
C VAL A 64 -6.14 -5.22 -1.25
N VAL A 65 -7.14 -4.60 -0.63
CA VAL A 65 -8.14 -5.27 0.21
C VAL A 65 -9.44 -5.38 -0.59
N ASP A 66 -9.97 -6.60 -0.72
CA ASP A 66 -11.33 -6.84 -1.20
C ASP A 66 -12.30 -6.70 -0.01
N LEU A 67 -13.10 -5.64 -0.04
CA LEU A 67 -14.05 -5.29 1.02
C LEU A 67 -15.24 -6.26 1.09
N GLU A 68 -15.60 -6.86 -0.03
CA GLU A 68 -16.71 -7.82 -0.11
C GLU A 68 -16.27 -9.17 0.47
N ALA A 69 -15.11 -9.66 0.04
CA ALA A 69 -14.53 -10.90 0.54
C ALA A 69 -13.92 -10.76 1.95
N LYS A 70 -13.70 -9.52 2.41
CA LYS A 70 -12.98 -9.19 3.66
C LYS A 70 -11.61 -9.87 3.71
N ALA A 71 -10.89 -9.80 2.60
CA ALA A 71 -9.63 -10.50 2.39
C ALA A 71 -8.64 -9.62 1.65
N ILE A 72 -7.35 -9.93 1.82
CA ILE A 72 -6.29 -9.30 1.03
C ILE A 72 -6.28 -9.96 -0.34
N PHE A 73 -6.52 -9.16 -1.37
CA PHE A 73 -6.47 -9.59 -2.77
C PHE A 73 -5.02 -9.76 -3.25
N GLY A 74 -4.13 -8.91 -2.77
CA GLY A 74 -2.70 -8.96 -3.09
C GLY A 74 -1.98 -7.67 -2.74
N HIS A 75 -0.78 -7.49 -3.28
CA HIS A 75 0.01 -6.28 -3.08
C HIS A 75 0.75 -5.86 -4.36
N HIS A 76 1.26 -4.63 -4.36
CA HIS A 76 2.09 -4.07 -5.42
C HIS A 76 3.06 -3.03 -4.85
N LEU A 77 4.33 -3.10 -5.22
CA LEU A 77 5.29 -2.04 -4.90
C LEU A 77 5.17 -0.89 -5.92
N LEU A 78 4.74 0.27 -5.45
CA LEU A 78 4.62 1.48 -6.24
C LEU A 78 5.87 2.34 -6.07
N ASP A 79 6.80 2.26 -7.00
CA ASP A 79 7.96 3.13 -7.08
C ASP A 79 7.69 4.31 -8.03
N LEU A 80 7.40 5.49 -7.46
CA LEU A 80 7.21 6.69 -8.26
C LEU A 80 8.53 7.35 -8.69
N ASN A 81 9.65 7.02 -8.04
CA ASN A 81 10.96 7.52 -8.46
C ASN A 81 11.37 6.86 -9.76
N GLU A 82 11.26 5.53 -9.85
CA GLU A 82 11.50 4.78 -11.09
C GLU A 82 10.53 5.23 -12.18
N LYS A 83 9.23 5.25 -11.88
CA LYS A 83 8.18 5.57 -12.87
C LYS A 83 8.35 6.94 -13.52
N TYR A 84 8.81 7.94 -12.77
CA TYR A 84 8.91 9.33 -13.24
C TYR A 84 10.35 9.85 -13.36
N GLY A 85 11.36 9.00 -13.15
CA GLY A 85 12.77 9.39 -13.20
C GLY A 85 13.14 10.45 -12.15
N LEU A 86 12.54 10.38 -10.95
CA LEU A 86 12.84 11.33 -9.88
C LEU A 86 14.19 10.97 -9.24
N PRO A 87 15.01 11.96 -8.86
CA PRO A 87 16.23 11.67 -8.13
C PRO A 87 15.89 11.02 -6.78
N PRO A 88 16.57 9.93 -6.39
CA PRO A 88 16.45 9.38 -5.05
C PRO A 88 17.00 10.42 -4.08
N ASN A 89 16.13 11.11 -3.34
CA ASN A 89 16.57 12.05 -2.32
C ASN A 89 17.01 11.27 -1.07
N PRO A 90 18.14 11.66 -0.45
CA PRO A 90 18.65 11.06 0.79
C PRO A 90 17.73 11.33 1.99
#